data_AF-A0A534K811-F1
#
_entry.id   AF-A0A534K811-F1
#
_cell.length_a   1.000
_cell.length_b   1.000
_cell.length_c   1.000
_cell.angle_alpha   90.00
_cell.angle_beta   90.00
_cell.angle_gamma   90.00
#
_symmetry.space_group_name_H-M   'P 1'
#
loop_
_entity.id
_entity.type
_entity.pdbx_description
1 polymer ?
#
loop_
_entity_poly.entity_id
_entity_poly.type
_entity_poly.pdbx_seq_one_letter_code
_entity_poly.pdbx_strand_id
1 'polypeptide(L)'
;MADFDASLEEGIAYERRLDWEGALRHYDSLLGAVEEAANRNPSAQSRLSSAQVRRGNALMVLRRMDEARQAFDSGLHAAKAAGDPLVLARALMAAGVFAGTSGDASLAERFLLDALDRFSRIPGAEGEQGAGWALLNLGGIYGKTGRLDLAFVTLEKSRERLHAIENWVGVAAAWEAQAQLRRAIGDEDRWREDLAEAVVFYDREGMREKTDQLRAILKGKLL
;
A
#
# COMPACT_ATOMS: atom_id res chain seq x y z
N MET A 1 -12.85 22.91 -0.96
CA MET A 1 -12.20 21.80 -0.21
C MET A 1 -13.12 20.60 -0.14
N ALA A 2 -14.37 20.76 0.31
CA ALA A 2 -15.39 19.70 0.39
C ALA A 2 -15.65 18.90 -0.91
N ASP A 3 -15.47 19.51 -2.08
CA ASP A 3 -15.76 18.88 -3.37
C ASP A 3 -14.71 17.82 -3.78
N PHE A 4 -13.42 18.07 -3.51
CA PHE A 4 -12.37 17.11 -3.87
C PHE A 4 -12.39 15.88 -2.97
N ASP A 5 -12.46 16.07 -1.65
CA ASP A 5 -12.39 14.95 -0.70
C ASP A 5 -13.58 13.99 -0.90
N ALA A 6 -14.78 14.55 -1.13
CA ALA A 6 -15.97 13.76 -1.47
C ALA A 6 -15.81 13.00 -2.78
N SER A 7 -15.29 13.66 -3.83
CA SER A 7 -15.02 12.99 -5.11
C SER A 7 -13.95 11.90 -4.98
N LEU A 8 -12.91 12.12 -4.17
CA LEU A 8 -11.89 11.11 -3.92
C LEU A 8 -12.48 9.88 -3.23
N GLU A 9 -13.34 10.08 -2.21
CA GLU A 9 -14.06 9.00 -1.52
C GLU A 9 -15.01 8.21 -2.45
N GLU A 10 -15.63 8.87 -3.43
CA GLU A 10 -16.43 8.19 -4.45
C GLU A 10 -15.56 7.26 -5.31
N GLY A 11 -14.38 7.72 -5.74
CA GLY A 11 -13.39 6.86 -6.42
C GLY A 11 -12.98 5.65 -5.56
N ILE A 12 -12.73 5.86 -4.26
CA ILE A 12 -12.40 4.79 -3.31
C ILE A 12 -13.57 3.81 -3.16
N ALA A 13 -14.81 4.28 -3.22
CA ALA A 13 -15.97 3.40 -3.17
C ALA A 13 -16.03 2.44 -4.37
N TYR A 14 -15.59 2.86 -5.55
CA TYR A 14 -15.40 1.96 -6.70
C TYR A 14 -14.28 0.94 -6.43
N GLU A 15 -13.13 1.36 -5.88
CA GLU A 15 -12.03 0.45 -5.50
C GLU A 15 -12.50 -0.64 -4.52
N ARG A 16 -13.27 -0.24 -3.48
CA ARG A 16 -13.81 -1.17 -2.47
C ARG A 16 -14.76 -2.20 -3.06
N ARG A 17 -15.45 -1.86 -4.15
CA ARG A 17 -16.33 -2.78 -4.91
C ARG A 17 -15.57 -3.55 -5.99
N LEU A 18 -14.25 -3.37 -6.08
CA LEU A 18 -13.37 -3.94 -7.11
C LEU A 18 -13.74 -3.50 -8.55
N ASP A 19 -14.49 -2.41 -8.69
CA ASP A 19 -14.79 -1.79 -9.99
C ASP A 19 -13.64 -0.86 -10.40
N TRP A 20 -12.51 -1.46 -10.77
CA TRP A 20 -11.29 -0.73 -11.10
C TRP A 20 -11.42 0.12 -12.38
N GLU A 21 -12.24 -0.31 -13.33
CA GLU A 21 -12.58 0.47 -14.53
C GLU A 21 -13.43 1.70 -14.17
N GLY A 22 -14.41 1.54 -13.27
CA GLY A 22 -15.17 2.66 -12.71
C GLY A 22 -14.29 3.64 -11.94
N ALA A 23 -13.43 3.12 -11.06
CA ALA A 23 -12.47 3.93 -10.30
C ALA A 23 -11.54 4.73 -11.24
N LEU A 24 -11.00 4.08 -12.28
CA LEU A 24 -10.13 4.75 -13.24
C LEU A 24 -10.85 5.89 -13.99
N ARG A 25 -12.05 5.64 -14.53
CA ARG A 25 -12.85 6.69 -15.19
C ARG A 25 -13.13 7.86 -14.25
N HIS A 26 -13.40 7.56 -12.99
CA HIS A 26 -13.66 8.58 -11.98
C HIS A 26 -12.41 9.42 -11.69
N TYR A 27 -11.24 8.79 -11.52
CA TYR A 27 -9.99 9.50 -11.30
C TYR A 27 -9.55 10.32 -12.51
N ASP A 28 -9.76 9.83 -13.74
CA ASP A 28 -9.50 10.59 -14.97
C ASP A 28 -10.35 11.88 -15.01
N SER A 29 -11.63 11.79 -14.64
CA SER A 29 -12.52 12.96 -14.53
C SER A 29 -12.05 13.95 -13.44
N LEU A 30 -11.71 13.44 -12.26
CA LEU A 30 -11.22 14.24 -11.13
C LEU A 30 -9.92 14.99 -11.47
N LEU A 31 -8.99 14.33 -12.17
CA LEU A 31 -7.71 14.92 -12.56
C LEU A 31 -7.88 16.10 -13.50
N GLY A 32 -8.84 16.07 -14.43
CA GLY A 32 -9.10 17.20 -15.32
C GLY A 32 -9.39 18.52 -14.58
N ALA A 33 -10.10 18.45 -13.44
CA ALA A 33 -10.36 19.62 -12.60
C ALA A 33 -9.17 19.99 -11.69
N VAL A 34 -8.44 19.01 -11.18
CA VAL A 34 -7.36 19.21 -10.21
C VAL A 34 -6.07 19.69 -10.85
N GLU A 35 -5.74 19.22 -12.06
CA GLU A 35 -4.55 19.66 -12.81
C GLU A 35 -4.63 21.15 -13.13
N GLU A 36 -5.79 21.63 -13.59
CA GLU A 36 -6.00 23.05 -13.86
C GLU A 36 -5.84 23.91 -12.59
N ALA A 37 -6.36 23.42 -11.47
CA ALA A 37 -6.19 24.08 -10.18
C ALA A 37 -4.73 24.08 -9.71
N ALA A 38 -3.99 23.00 -9.93
CA ALA A 38 -2.60 22.83 -9.52
C ALA A 38 -1.63 23.68 -10.34
N ASN A 39 -1.94 23.94 -11.61
CA ASN A 39 -1.19 24.86 -12.47
C ASN A 39 -1.30 26.32 -11.98
N ARG A 40 -2.43 26.68 -11.38
CA ARG A 40 -2.69 28.04 -10.89
C ARG A 40 -2.31 28.24 -9.43
N ASN A 41 -2.36 27.18 -8.62
CA ASN A 41 -2.17 27.24 -7.18
C ASN A 41 -1.34 26.05 -6.68
N PRO A 42 -0.10 26.28 -6.21
CA PRO A 42 0.74 25.24 -5.62
C PRO A 42 0.07 24.46 -4.47
N SER A 43 -0.90 25.04 -3.76
CA SER A 43 -1.62 24.33 -2.69
C SER A 43 -2.52 23.18 -3.18
N ALA A 44 -2.82 23.10 -4.48
CA ALA A 44 -3.57 21.98 -5.05
C ALA A 44 -2.67 20.79 -5.45
N GLN A 45 -1.34 20.91 -5.36
CA GLN A 45 -0.39 19.85 -5.70
C GLN A 45 -0.56 18.60 -4.82
N SER A 46 -0.94 18.76 -3.54
CA SER A 46 -1.25 17.61 -2.67
C SER A 46 -2.43 16.78 -3.16
N ARG A 47 -3.44 17.45 -3.73
CA ARG A 47 -4.63 16.81 -4.31
C ARG A 47 -4.27 16.11 -5.61
N LEU A 48 -3.49 16.78 -6.47
CA LEU A 48 -2.99 16.20 -7.72
C LEU A 48 -2.19 14.93 -7.45
N SER A 49 -1.27 14.98 -6.48
CA SER A 49 -0.51 13.82 -6.02
C SER A 49 -1.42 12.68 -5.59
N SER A 50 -2.41 12.96 -4.75
CA SER A 50 -3.33 11.93 -4.23
C SER A 50 -4.14 11.28 -5.35
N ALA A 51 -4.69 12.08 -6.27
CA ALA A 51 -5.48 11.58 -7.38
C ALA A 51 -4.62 10.75 -8.37
N GLN A 52 -3.42 11.22 -8.71
CA GLN A 52 -2.49 10.50 -9.58
C GLN A 52 -2.03 9.17 -8.96
N VAL A 53 -1.75 9.13 -7.65
CA VAL A 53 -1.41 7.87 -6.95
C VAL A 53 -2.55 6.87 -7.02
N ARG A 54 -3.81 7.30 -6.79
CA ARG A 54 -4.96 6.39 -6.88
C ARG A 54 -5.22 5.91 -8.31
N ARG A 55 -5.10 6.80 -9.30
CA ARG A 55 -5.13 6.44 -10.72
C ARG A 55 -4.06 5.39 -11.05
N GLY A 56 -2.82 5.60 -10.60
CA GLY A 56 -1.71 4.65 -10.77
C GLY A 56 -2.01 3.27 -10.18
N ASN A 57 -2.62 3.22 -8.99
CA ASN A 57 -3.05 1.97 -8.38
C ASN A 57 -4.11 1.24 -9.22
N ALA A 58 -5.16 1.95 -9.68
CA ALA A 58 -6.20 1.37 -10.53
C ALA A 58 -5.61 0.82 -11.84
N LEU A 59 -4.72 1.58 -12.50
CA LEU A 59 -4.04 1.15 -13.72
C LEU A 59 -3.15 -0.08 -13.49
N MET A 60 -2.46 -0.15 -12.35
CA MET A 60 -1.64 -1.30 -11.99
C MET A 60 -2.49 -2.57 -11.83
N VAL A 61 -3.65 -2.48 -11.18
CA VAL A 61 -4.60 -3.60 -11.07
C VAL A 61 -5.14 -4.01 -12.44
N LEU A 62 -5.46 -3.04 -13.29
CA LEU A 62 -5.89 -3.25 -14.68
C LEU A 62 -4.75 -3.66 -15.63
N ARG A 63 -3.53 -3.85 -15.12
CA ARG A 63 -2.34 -4.26 -15.87
C ARG A 63 -1.88 -3.28 -16.95
N ARG A 64 -2.30 -2.02 -16.88
CA ARG A 64 -1.90 -0.92 -17.78
C ARG A 64 -0.61 -0.26 -17.28
N MET A 65 0.49 -1.01 -17.33
CA MET A 65 1.73 -0.69 -16.60
C MET A 65 2.43 0.60 -17.06
N ASP A 66 2.42 0.92 -18.35
CA ASP A 66 3.04 2.15 -18.85
C ASP A 66 2.30 3.40 -18.38
N GLU A 67 0.97 3.34 -18.35
CA GLU A 67 0.15 4.44 -17.85
C GLU A 67 0.23 4.54 -16.32
N ALA A 68 0.33 3.40 -15.62
CA ALA A 68 0.56 3.38 -14.19
C ALA A 68 1.88 4.08 -13.83
N ARG A 69 2.96 3.81 -14.60
CA ARG A 69 4.24 4.50 -14.44
C ARG A 69 4.08 6.01 -14.56
N GLN A 70 3.43 6.49 -15.62
CA GLN A 70 3.20 7.91 -15.85
C GLN A 70 2.41 8.54 -14.70
N ALA A 71 1.39 7.85 -14.18
CA ALA A 71 0.60 8.32 -13.05
C ALA A 71 1.44 8.42 -11.77
N PHE A 72 2.26 7.42 -11.44
CA PHE A 72 3.14 7.48 -10.26
C PHE A 72 4.23 8.54 -10.38
N ASP A 73 4.83 8.72 -11.57
CA ASP A 73 5.81 9.77 -11.83
C ASP A 73 5.19 11.17 -11.67
N SER A 74 4.01 11.39 -12.24
CA SER A 74 3.22 12.62 -12.08
C SER A 74 2.85 12.87 -10.61
N GLY A 75 2.37 11.84 -9.92
CA GLY A 75 2.03 11.90 -8.50
C GLY A 75 3.23 12.28 -7.63
N LEU A 76 4.40 11.67 -7.88
CA LEU A 76 5.62 11.99 -7.15
C LEU A 76 6.14 13.40 -7.45
N HIS A 77 6.00 13.87 -8.69
CA HIS A 77 6.33 15.26 -9.05
C HIS A 77 5.43 16.25 -8.31
N ALA A 78 4.12 16.03 -8.31
CA ALA A 78 3.16 16.85 -7.58
C ALA A 78 3.41 16.81 -6.06
N ALA A 79 3.73 15.66 -5.50
CA ALA A 79 4.04 15.52 -4.08
C ALA A 79 5.26 16.35 -3.66
N LYS A 80 6.31 16.40 -4.50
CA LYS A 80 7.48 17.26 -4.28
C LYS A 80 7.11 18.73 -4.35
N ALA A 81 6.29 19.12 -5.34
CA ALA A 81 5.83 20.49 -5.51
C ALA A 81 4.92 20.97 -4.35
N ALA A 82 4.18 20.06 -3.72
CA ALA A 82 3.34 20.37 -2.57
C ALA A 82 4.15 20.78 -1.32
N GLY A 83 5.40 20.33 -1.19
CA GLY A 83 6.24 20.60 -0.02
C GLY A 83 5.78 19.94 1.29
N ASP A 84 4.74 19.11 1.25
CA ASP A 84 4.20 18.39 2.39
C ASP A 84 4.93 17.04 2.59
N PRO A 85 5.60 16.82 3.73
CA PRO A 85 6.33 15.58 3.99
C PRO A 85 5.46 14.32 3.97
N LEU A 86 4.21 14.41 4.43
CA LEU A 86 3.28 13.27 4.50
C LEU A 86 2.82 12.88 3.09
N VAL A 87 2.49 13.87 2.26
CA VAL A 87 2.11 13.64 0.85
C VAL A 87 3.26 12.99 0.10
N LEU A 88 4.49 13.49 0.27
CA LEU A 88 5.67 12.93 -0.37
C LEU A 88 5.98 11.51 0.12
N ALA A 89 5.86 11.22 1.41
CA ALA A 89 6.03 9.88 1.94
C ALA A 89 5.02 8.88 1.34
N ARG A 90 3.74 9.28 1.22
CA ARG A 90 2.67 8.47 0.59
C ARG A 90 2.96 8.20 -0.89
N ALA A 91 3.39 9.22 -1.64
CA ALA A 91 3.72 9.07 -3.06
C ALA A 91 4.96 8.18 -3.28
N LEU A 92 6.00 8.33 -2.45
CA LEU A 92 7.19 7.47 -2.48
C LEU A 92 6.84 6.01 -2.18
N MET A 93 6.00 5.76 -1.17
CA MET A 93 5.55 4.40 -0.85
C MET A 93 4.81 3.78 -2.04
N ALA A 94 3.89 4.50 -2.67
CA ALA A 94 3.16 4.03 -3.85
C ALA A 94 4.10 3.73 -5.04
N ALA A 95 5.03 4.64 -5.34
CA ALA A 95 6.05 4.43 -6.36
C ALA A 95 6.95 3.22 -6.07
N GLY A 96 7.29 2.99 -4.80
CA GLY A 96 8.03 1.81 -4.36
C GLY A 96 7.28 0.50 -4.58
N VAL A 97 5.99 0.45 -4.24
CA VAL A 97 5.11 -0.69 -4.51
C VAL A 97 5.01 -0.97 -6.01
N PHE A 98 4.85 0.07 -6.82
CA PHE A 98 4.81 -0.05 -8.28
C PHE A 98 6.12 -0.59 -8.86
N ALA A 99 7.26 -0.05 -8.44
CA ALA A 99 8.59 -0.52 -8.87
C ALA A 99 8.78 -2.00 -8.55
N GLY A 100 8.39 -2.43 -7.34
CA GLY A 100 8.48 -3.81 -6.89
C GLY A 100 7.55 -4.75 -7.65
N THR A 101 6.37 -4.28 -8.03
CA THR A 101 5.41 -5.01 -8.89
C THR A 101 5.91 -5.11 -10.33
N SER A 102 6.63 -4.08 -10.80
CA SER A 102 7.25 -4.03 -12.13
C SER A 102 8.57 -4.80 -12.24
N GLY A 103 9.04 -5.41 -11.15
CA GLY A 103 10.26 -6.22 -11.11
C GLY A 103 11.54 -5.44 -10.78
N ASP A 104 11.47 -4.13 -10.54
CA ASP A 104 12.63 -3.34 -10.10
C ASP A 104 12.72 -3.28 -8.57
N ALA A 105 13.21 -4.38 -7.99
CA ALA A 105 13.35 -4.51 -6.54
C ALA A 105 14.31 -3.47 -5.93
N SER A 106 15.34 -3.05 -6.67
CA SER A 106 16.32 -2.07 -6.19
C SER A 106 15.71 -0.68 -6.08
N LEU A 107 14.95 -0.26 -7.09
CA LEU A 107 14.22 1.01 -7.05
C LEU A 107 13.09 0.97 -6.02
N ALA A 108 12.39 -0.16 -5.89
CA ALA A 108 11.37 -0.36 -4.87
C ALA A 108 11.93 -0.13 -3.46
N GLU A 109 13.04 -0.79 -3.14
CA GLU A 109 13.71 -0.66 -1.85
C GLU A 109 14.11 0.80 -1.56
N ARG A 110 14.70 1.49 -2.54
CA ARG A 110 15.09 2.90 -2.40
C ARG A 110 13.89 3.80 -2.06
N PHE A 111 12.79 3.67 -2.81
CA PHE A 111 11.60 4.48 -2.58
C PHE A 111 10.93 4.16 -1.23
N LEU A 112 10.87 2.88 -0.86
CA LEU A 112 10.26 2.47 0.41
C LEU A 112 11.10 2.88 1.63
N LEU A 113 12.43 2.87 1.53
CA LEU A 113 13.32 3.37 2.59
C LEU A 113 13.17 4.89 2.79
N ASP A 114 13.08 5.67 1.70
CA ASP A 114 12.83 7.12 1.76
C ASP A 114 11.44 7.41 2.37
N ALA A 115 10.41 6.66 1.94
CA ALA A 115 9.09 6.76 2.56
C ALA A 115 9.12 6.45 4.06
N LEU A 116 9.80 5.37 4.47
CA LEU A 116 9.93 4.97 5.87
C LEU A 116 10.64 6.04 6.72
N ASP A 117 11.75 6.61 6.25
CA ASP A 117 12.47 7.68 6.94
C ASP A 117 11.56 8.90 7.17
N ARG A 118 10.79 9.28 6.14
CA ARG A 118 9.86 10.41 6.23
C ARG A 118 8.71 10.14 7.18
N PHE A 119 8.03 8.99 7.05
CA PHE A 119 6.95 8.62 7.97
C PHE A 119 7.44 8.57 9.42
N SER A 120 8.65 8.07 9.67
CA SER A 120 9.24 8.01 11.02
C SER A 120 9.52 9.39 11.65
N ARG A 121 9.53 10.46 10.85
CA ARG A 121 9.68 11.84 11.33
C ARG A 121 8.34 12.56 11.54
N ILE A 122 7.24 11.94 11.13
CA ILE A 122 5.89 12.49 11.31
C ILE A 122 5.35 11.95 12.65
N PRO A 123 5.05 12.82 13.63
CA PRO A 123 4.53 12.36 14.92
C PRO A 123 3.09 11.88 14.81
N GLY A 124 2.72 10.93 15.67
CA GLY A 124 1.34 10.45 15.82
C GLY A 124 0.97 9.29 14.90
N ALA A 125 -0.31 8.94 14.92
CA ALA A 125 -0.81 7.71 14.30
C ALA A 125 -0.60 7.65 12.78
N GLU A 126 -0.65 8.79 12.07
CA GLU A 126 -0.44 8.81 10.62
C GLU A 126 1.00 8.43 10.22
N GLY A 127 1.99 8.91 10.97
CA GLY A 127 3.40 8.58 10.75
C GLY A 127 3.68 7.12 11.09
N GLU A 128 3.19 6.64 12.23
CA GLU A 128 3.33 5.24 12.63
C GLU A 128 2.66 4.28 11.66
N GLN A 129 1.45 4.63 11.18
CA GLN A 129 0.75 3.85 10.17
C GLN A 129 1.56 3.78 8.88
N GLY A 130 2.01 4.92 8.35
CA GLY A 130 2.79 4.97 7.12
C GLY A 130 4.10 4.20 7.22
N ALA A 131 4.81 4.33 8.34
CA ALA A 131 6.05 3.59 8.60
C ALA A 131 5.79 2.08 8.68
N GLY A 132 4.71 1.65 9.33
CA GLY A 132 4.27 0.26 9.36
C GLY A 132 4.04 -0.31 7.96
N TRP A 133 3.24 0.36 7.13
CA TRP A 133 2.99 -0.09 5.76
C TRP A 133 4.25 -0.07 4.87
N ALA A 134 5.15 0.90 5.06
CA ALA A 134 6.43 0.93 4.34
C ALA A 134 7.31 -0.28 4.72
N LEU A 135 7.37 -0.64 6.00
CA LEU A 135 8.07 -1.83 6.48
C LEU A 135 7.45 -3.13 5.92
N LEU A 136 6.12 -3.25 5.90
CA LEU A 136 5.44 -4.39 5.30
C LEU A 136 5.90 -4.62 3.85
N ASN A 137 5.88 -3.54 3.05
CA ASN A 137 6.29 -3.59 1.66
C ASN A 137 7.78 -3.91 1.51
N LEU A 138 8.66 -3.34 2.34
CA LEU A 138 10.09 -3.68 2.37
C LEU A 138 10.32 -5.16 2.70
N GLY A 139 9.61 -5.70 3.69
CA GLY A 139 9.66 -7.12 4.05
C GLY A 139 9.32 -8.01 2.84
N GLY A 140 8.29 -7.64 2.07
CA GLY A 140 7.95 -8.31 0.82
C GLY A 140 9.06 -8.24 -0.24
N ILE A 141 9.71 -7.07 -0.41
CA ILE A 141 10.85 -6.91 -1.34
C ILE A 141 12.04 -7.77 -0.90
N TYR A 142 12.34 -7.80 0.40
CA TYR A 142 13.42 -8.64 0.94
C TYR A 142 13.14 -10.13 0.73
N GLY A 143 11.90 -10.58 0.93
CA GLY A 143 11.48 -11.94 0.63
C GLY A 143 11.68 -12.31 -0.84
N LYS A 144 11.19 -11.45 -1.76
CA LYS A 144 11.34 -11.65 -3.22
C LYS A 144 12.80 -11.68 -3.67
N THR A 145 13.70 -11.03 -2.94
CA THR A 145 15.13 -10.98 -3.24
C THR A 145 15.96 -12.01 -2.46
N GLY A 146 15.31 -12.93 -1.74
CA GLY A 146 15.97 -14.00 -0.98
C GLY A 146 16.67 -13.54 0.31
N ARG A 147 16.50 -12.27 0.72
CA ARG A 147 17.05 -11.72 1.97
C ARG A 147 16.12 -12.05 3.14
N LEU A 148 15.98 -13.35 3.43
CA LEU A 148 14.94 -13.88 4.31
C LEU A 148 15.03 -13.36 5.76
N ASP A 149 16.22 -13.34 6.36
CA ASP A 149 16.40 -12.84 7.73
C ASP A 149 15.95 -11.37 7.85
N LEU A 150 16.33 -10.56 6.86
CA LEU A 150 15.94 -9.16 6.79
C LEU A 150 14.43 -9.02 6.56
N ALA A 151 13.83 -9.89 5.75
CA ALA A 151 12.39 -9.90 5.52
C ALA A 151 11.61 -10.17 6.81
N PHE A 152 11.96 -11.21 7.56
CA PHE A 152 11.29 -11.59 8.80
C PHE A 152 11.39 -10.48 9.87
N VAL A 153 12.58 -9.96 10.11
CA VAL A 153 12.79 -8.84 11.07
C VAL A 153 12.05 -7.58 10.64
N THR A 154 11.96 -7.30 9.33
CA THR A 154 11.25 -6.12 8.82
C THR A 154 9.73 -6.28 8.97
N LEU A 155 9.18 -7.47 8.71
CA LEU A 155 7.77 -7.78 8.91
C LEU A 155 7.37 -7.75 10.39
N GLU A 156 8.25 -8.18 11.30
CA GLU A 156 8.05 -8.04 12.74
C GLU A 156 7.93 -6.57 13.16
N LYS A 157 8.88 -5.72 12.74
CA LYS A 157 8.82 -4.27 13.00
C LYS A 157 7.56 -3.62 12.42
N SER A 158 7.11 -4.08 11.25
CA SER A 158 5.84 -3.65 10.67
C SER A 158 4.67 -3.97 11.61
N ARG A 159 4.60 -5.20 12.15
CA ARG A 159 3.56 -5.61 13.08
C ARG A 159 3.59 -4.79 14.36
N GLU A 160 4.77 -4.59 14.97
CA GLU A 160 4.92 -3.81 16.20
C GLU A 160 4.37 -2.39 16.05
N ARG A 161 4.76 -1.68 14.97
CA ARG A 161 4.27 -0.32 14.70
C ARG A 161 2.77 -0.26 14.47
N LEU A 162 2.24 -1.17 13.65
CA LEU A 162 0.81 -1.19 13.32
C LEU A 162 -0.03 -1.61 14.54
N HIS A 163 0.48 -2.50 15.38
CA HIS A 163 -0.16 -2.90 16.63
C HIS A 163 -0.21 -1.76 17.64
N ALA A 164 0.84 -0.92 17.72
CA ALA A 164 0.88 0.21 18.64
C ALA A 164 -0.23 1.25 18.40
N ILE A 165 -0.79 1.28 17.19
CA ILE A 165 -1.89 2.16 16.79
C ILE A 165 -3.19 1.40 16.49
N GLU A 166 -3.28 0.14 16.93
CA GLU A 166 -4.45 -0.73 16.77
C GLU A 166 -4.90 -0.90 15.31
N ASN A 167 -3.97 -0.81 14.34
CA ASN A 167 -4.25 -1.09 12.94
C ASN A 167 -4.22 -2.61 12.71
N TRP A 168 -5.30 -3.30 13.11
CA TRP A 168 -5.37 -4.76 13.08
C TRP A 168 -5.34 -5.33 11.67
N VAL A 169 -5.91 -4.63 10.68
CA VAL A 169 -5.79 -4.99 9.25
C VAL A 169 -4.32 -5.03 8.83
N GLY A 170 -3.53 -4.04 9.24
CA GLY A 170 -2.11 -3.95 8.95
C GLY A 170 -1.29 -5.03 9.66
N VAL A 171 -1.60 -5.33 10.93
CA VAL A 171 -0.99 -6.44 11.68
C VAL A 171 -1.27 -7.77 10.98
N ALA A 172 -2.53 -8.02 10.59
CA ALA A 172 -2.94 -9.22 9.87
C ALA A 172 -2.22 -9.36 8.52
N ALA A 173 -2.10 -8.27 7.76
CA ALA A 173 -1.41 -8.25 6.47
C ALA A 173 0.09 -8.59 6.60
N ALA A 174 0.76 -8.12 7.66
CA ALA A 174 2.15 -8.45 7.90
C ALA A 174 2.36 -9.91 8.33
N TRP A 175 1.42 -10.49 9.09
CA TRP A 175 1.40 -11.94 9.35
C TRP A 175 1.17 -12.75 8.08
N GLU A 176 0.21 -12.36 7.25
CA GLU A 176 -0.08 -13.05 5.98
C GLU A 176 1.14 -13.00 5.03
N ALA A 177 1.81 -11.85 4.92
CA ALA A 177 3.04 -11.72 4.14
C ALA A 177 4.15 -12.65 4.67
N GLN A 178 4.30 -12.76 5.99
CA GLN A 178 5.26 -13.67 6.61
C GLN A 178 4.94 -15.14 6.31
N ALA A 179 3.66 -15.50 6.43
CA ALA A 179 3.16 -16.83 6.11
C ALA A 179 3.49 -17.19 4.64
N GLN A 180 3.21 -16.28 3.70
CA GLN A 180 3.54 -16.50 2.29
C GLN A 180 5.03 -16.75 2.06
N LEU A 181 5.91 -16.02 2.77
CA LEU A 181 7.35 -16.27 2.74
C LEU A 181 7.73 -17.65 3.29
N ARG A 182 7.18 -18.04 4.46
CA ARG A 182 7.40 -19.37 5.06
C ARG A 182 6.99 -20.49 4.12
N ARG A 183 5.84 -20.35 3.48
CA ARG A 183 5.35 -21.31 2.48
C ARG A 183 6.29 -21.40 1.28
N ALA A 184 6.79 -20.27 0.78
CA ALA A 184 7.69 -20.24 -0.36
C ALA A 184 9.03 -20.96 -0.10
N ILE A 185 9.47 -21.04 1.17
CA ILE A 185 10.70 -21.75 1.58
C ILE A 185 10.43 -23.16 2.13
N GLY A 186 9.18 -23.64 2.09
CA GLY A 186 8.79 -24.96 2.57
C GLY A 186 8.71 -25.11 4.10
N ASP A 187 8.72 -24.02 4.86
CA ASP A 187 8.54 -24.01 6.32
C ASP A 187 7.04 -24.06 6.65
N GLU A 188 6.45 -25.23 6.39
CA GLU A 188 5.00 -25.44 6.43
C GLU A 188 4.41 -25.29 7.84
N ASP A 189 5.14 -25.70 8.88
CA ASP A 189 4.66 -25.61 10.26
C ASP A 189 4.49 -24.14 10.68
N ARG A 190 5.53 -23.32 10.49
CA ARG A 190 5.46 -21.88 10.79
C ARG A 190 4.54 -21.12 9.84
N TRP A 191 4.41 -21.57 8.59
CA TRP A 191 3.41 -21.01 7.69
C TRP A 191 2.00 -21.11 8.27
N ARG A 192 1.61 -22.27 8.84
CA ARG A 192 0.29 -22.44 9.45
C ARG A 192 0.10 -21.54 10.67
N GLU A 193 1.13 -21.43 11.51
CA GLU A 193 1.12 -20.54 12.69
C GLU A 193 0.91 -19.09 12.27
N ASP A 194 1.73 -18.57 11.36
CA ASP A 194 1.65 -17.20 10.86
C ASP A 194 0.28 -16.91 10.20
N LEU A 195 -0.26 -17.87 9.44
CA LEU A 195 -1.56 -17.71 8.78
C LEU A 195 -2.72 -17.74 9.78
N ALA A 196 -2.61 -18.52 10.86
CA ALA A 196 -3.60 -18.52 11.94
C ALA A 196 -3.61 -17.19 12.70
N GLU A 197 -2.45 -16.60 12.96
CA GLU A 197 -2.34 -15.25 13.53
C GLU A 197 -2.99 -14.21 12.62
N ALA A 198 -2.73 -14.24 11.30
CA ALA A 198 -3.40 -13.35 10.35
C ALA A 198 -4.95 -13.44 10.45
N VAL A 199 -5.50 -14.66 10.59
CA VAL A 199 -6.94 -14.88 10.77
C VAL A 199 -7.46 -14.22 12.05
N VAL A 200 -6.76 -14.36 13.17
CA VAL A 200 -7.15 -13.75 14.45
C VAL A 200 -7.31 -12.22 14.32
N PHE A 201 -6.36 -11.56 13.65
CA PHE A 201 -6.41 -10.10 13.51
C PHE A 201 -7.43 -9.65 12.45
N TYR A 202 -7.63 -10.40 11.36
CA TYR A 202 -8.72 -10.11 10.42
C TYR A 202 -10.11 -10.32 11.03
N ASP A 203 -10.29 -11.29 11.95
CA ASP A 203 -11.54 -11.50 12.69
C ASP A 203 -11.86 -10.30 13.60
N ARG A 204 -10.84 -9.70 14.24
CA ARG A 204 -11.03 -8.49 15.08
C ARG A 204 -11.64 -7.33 14.29
N GLU A 205 -11.35 -7.26 13.00
CA GLU A 205 -11.86 -6.26 12.05
C GLU A 205 -13.16 -6.70 11.34
N GLY A 206 -13.69 -7.88 11.68
CA GLY A 206 -14.91 -8.41 11.10
C GLY A 206 -14.80 -8.80 9.62
N MET A 207 -13.59 -9.04 9.11
CA MET A 207 -13.33 -9.38 7.70
C MET A 207 -13.66 -10.86 7.38
N ARG A 208 -14.92 -11.25 7.56
CA ARG A 208 -15.38 -12.66 7.50
C ARG A 208 -14.98 -13.38 6.21
N GLU A 209 -15.25 -12.77 5.05
CA GLU A 209 -14.94 -13.37 3.74
C GLU A 209 -13.45 -13.72 3.61
N LYS A 210 -12.56 -12.79 4.01
CA LYS A 210 -11.11 -13.00 4.02
C LYS A 210 -10.73 -14.13 4.98
N THR A 211 -11.26 -14.11 6.21
CA THR A 211 -10.94 -15.15 7.20
C THR A 211 -11.41 -16.54 6.78
N ASP A 212 -12.56 -16.66 6.14
CA ASP A 212 -13.07 -17.95 5.65
C ASP A 212 -12.22 -18.53 4.52
N GLN A 213 -11.73 -17.67 3.62
CA GLN A 213 -10.75 -18.07 2.59
C GLN A 213 -9.45 -18.59 3.24
N LEU A 214 -8.89 -17.85 4.20
CA LEU A 214 -7.65 -18.27 4.87
C LEU A 214 -7.83 -19.57 5.67
N ARG A 215 -8.97 -19.76 6.34
CA ARG A 215 -9.31 -21.02 7.04
C ARG A 215 -9.46 -22.20 6.07
N ALA A 216 -9.99 -21.98 4.87
CA ALA A 216 -10.09 -23.01 3.84
C ALA A 216 -8.70 -23.47 3.38
N ILE A 217 -7.79 -22.51 3.17
CA ILE A 217 -6.38 -22.77 2.86
C ILE A 217 -5.70 -23.61 3.96
N LEU A 218 -5.87 -23.25 5.23
CA LEU A 218 -5.32 -24.00 6.37
C LEU A 218 -5.81 -25.45 6.45
N LYS A 219 -7.07 -25.69 6.05
CA LYS A 219 -7.70 -27.02 6.05
C LYS A 219 -7.31 -27.90 4.85
N GLY A 220 -6.44 -27.41 3.96
CA GLY A 220 -6.10 -28.11 2.71
C GLY A 220 -7.27 -28.24 1.74
N LYS A 221 -8.33 -27.43 1.91
CA LYS A 221 -9.53 -27.43 1.06
C LYS A 221 -9.48 -26.25 0.09
N LEU A 222 -8.58 -26.31 -0.89
CA LEU A 222 -8.68 -25.69 -2.23
C LEU A 222 -7.32 -25.78 -2.96
N LEU A 223 -7.33 -26.46 -4.12
CA LEU A 223 -6.90 -25.90 -5.40
C LEU A 223 -8.17 -25.68 -6.22
#